data_AF-A0AAV2IDC7-F1
#
_entry.id   AF-A0AAV2IDC7-F1
#
_cell.length_a   1.000
_cell.length_b   1.000
_cell.length_c   1.000
_cell.angle_alpha   90.00
_cell.angle_beta   90.00
_cell.angle_gamma   90.00
#
_symmetry.space_group_name_H-M   'P 1'
#
loop_
_entity.id
_entity.type
_entity.pdbx_description
1 polymer ?
#
loop_
_entity_poly.entity_id
_entity_poly.type
_entity_poly.pdbx_seq_one_letter_code
_entity_poly.pdbx_strand_id
1 'polypeptide(L)'
;GNYYKSHLPVVGKMKDETIKDEFAENFLQSFHRAAMGHLLVNMLGEGISAMMSSDSSDYGVGFRVVRGPDWKWENQDGGEGFLGTITEIGGPGLTQPPIKGVNVIWDNGCKNLYRAGLEEKFDLRVYDIASDGTQHESVKCDGCSAETIRGIRWKCSECQNSNLCSQCYSNDKHDVNHQFLRYDSPEPKKIFKVPKRSESQKVQAMGIFPGASVSRGRDWKWGGQDGGEGSVGRVLSLEDTGNSSYRSSASVQWPSGSKNVYRLGHRGNVDLKCTKATPGGFYYRNHMPIFG
;
A
#
# COMPACT_ATOMS: atom_id res chain seq x y z
N GLY A 1 -26.93 40.92 48.55
CA GLY A 1 -25.46 40.91 48.66
C GLY A 1 -24.94 39.56 48.26
N ASN A 2 -24.10 39.55 47.23
CA ASN A 2 -23.07 38.56 46.86
C ASN A 2 -23.47 37.14 46.43
N TYR A 3 -23.49 37.02 45.09
CA TYR A 3 -23.02 35.91 44.25
C TYR A 3 -21.90 35.05 44.87
N TYR A 4 -21.92 33.72 44.61
CA TYR A 4 -20.80 33.00 43.96
C TYR A 4 -21.29 31.65 43.37
N LYS A 5 -21.10 31.49 42.05
CA LYS A 5 -21.08 30.24 41.28
C LYS A 5 -19.62 29.73 41.24
N SER A 6 -19.37 28.46 41.48
CA SER A 6 -18.11 27.75 41.10
C SER A 6 -18.51 26.41 40.46
N HIS A 7 -18.58 26.32 39.13
CA HIS A 7 -17.50 26.04 38.16
C HIS A 7 -16.81 24.69 38.36
N LEU A 8 -17.38 23.68 37.71
CA LEU A 8 -16.73 22.43 37.31
C LEU A 8 -15.63 22.71 36.28
N PRO A 9 -14.47 22.03 36.31
CA PRO A 9 -13.49 22.16 35.24
C PRO A 9 -13.96 21.41 33.98
N VAL A 10 -14.19 22.20 32.93
CA VAL A 10 -14.30 21.74 31.54
C VAL A 10 -12.94 21.16 31.13
N VAL A 11 -12.87 19.84 30.90
CA VAL A 11 -11.70 19.23 30.24
C VAL A 11 -11.76 19.62 28.77
N GLY A 12 -10.95 20.61 28.41
CA GLY A 12 -10.81 21.12 27.06
C GLY A 12 -10.21 20.10 26.11
N LYS A 13 -10.87 19.93 24.95
CA LYS A 13 -10.26 19.47 23.71
C LYS A 13 -9.07 20.37 23.38
N MET A 14 -7.86 19.82 23.25
CA MET A 14 -6.76 20.50 22.55
C MET A 14 -5.82 19.52 21.83
N LYS A 15 -5.70 19.78 20.52
CA LYS A 15 -4.52 19.72 19.66
C LYS A 15 -3.92 18.34 19.32
N ASP A 16 -4.49 17.71 18.30
CA ASP A 16 -3.89 16.59 17.54
C ASP A 16 -3.39 17.04 16.13
N GLU A 17 -3.32 18.35 15.90
CA GLU A 17 -2.86 18.93 14.62
C GLU A 17 -1.42 19.47 14.70
N THR A 18 -0.90 19.74 15.89
CA THR A 18 0.41 20.40 16.07
C THR A 18 1.61 19.44 15.93
N ILE A 19 1.38 18.13 16.09
CA ILE A 19 2.44 17.10 15.99
C ILE A 19 2.77 16.75 14.53
N LYS A 20 1.86 17.02 13.58
CA LYS A 20 2.06 16.73 12.15
C LYS A 20 2.96 17.76 11.45
N ASP A 21 2.90 19.02 11.88
CA ASP A 21 3.73 20.09 11.32
C ASP A 21 5.18 19.99 11.79
N GLU A 22 5.41 19.57 13.04
CA GLU A 22 6.76 19.40 13.59
C GLU A 22 7.52 18.25 12.90
N PHE A 23 6.82 17.26 12.35
CA PHE A 23 7.42 16.16 11.57
C PHE A 23 7.79 16.56 10.14
N ALA A 24 6.93 17.32 9.45
CA ALA A 24 7.27 17.89 8.15
C ALA A 24 8.48 18.82 8.26
N GLU A 25 8.51 19.66 9.29
CA GLU A 25 9.64 20.53 9.64
C GLU A 25 10.92 19.74 9.97
N ASN A 26 10.85 18.70 10.80
CA ASN A 26 12.04 17.89 11.16
C ASN A 26 12.55 17.03 9.99
N PHE A 27 11.65 16.51 9.14
CA PHE A 27 12.02 15.86 7.89
C PHE A 27 12.69 16.84 6.93
N LEU A 28 12.15 18.06 6.79
CA LEU A 28 12.75 19.16 6.02
C LEU A 28 14.09 19.65 6.60
N GLN A 29 14.24 19.70 7.93
CA GLN A 29 15.50 20.09 8.60
C GLN A 29 16.60 19.02 8.46
N SER A 30 16.23 17.74 8.54
CA SER A 30 17.11 16.63 8.14
C SER A 30 17.52 16.75 6.67
N PHE A 31 16.58 17.15 5.81
CA PHE A 31 16.78 17.40 4.38
C PHE A 31 17.76 18.55 4.10
N HIS A 32 17.68 19.65 4.85
CA HIS A 32 18.54 20.84 4.68
C HIS A 32 20.02 20.53 4.95
N ARG A 33 20.33 19.56 5.82
CA ARG A 33 21.73 19.16 6.07
C ARG A 33 22.32 18.34 4.93
N ALA A 34 21.51 17.59 4.18
CA ALA A 34 21.96 16.78 3.04
C ALA A 34 22.09 17.58 1.73
N ALA A 35 21.37 18.70 1.59
CA ALA A 35 21.35 19.51 0.35
C ALA A 35 22.44 20.60 0.28
N MET A 36 23.13 20.93 1.38
CA MET A 36 24.21 21.94 1.41
C MET A 36 25.58 21.38 1.01
N GLY A 37 25.60 20.54 -0.04
CA GLY A 37 26.81 19.95 -0.61
C GLY A 37 27.15 20.41 -2.03
N HIS A 38 26.25 21.07 -2.76
CA HIS A 38 26.54 21.56 -4.12
C HIS A 38 25.76 22.84 -4.45
N LEU A 39 26.48 23.95 -4.64
CA LEU A 39 25.96 25.25 -5.07
C LEU A 39 25.78 25.33 -6.61
N LEU A 40 24.70 26.03 -7.02
CA LEU A 40 24.43 26.82 -8.25
C LEU A 40 24.39 26.07 -9.60
N VAL A 41 23.39 26.25 -10.47
CA VAL A 41 23.19 27.41 -11.37
C VAL A 41 21.73 27.49 -11.90
N ASN A 42 21.26 28.73 -12.14
CA ASN A 42 19.98 29.13 -12.76
C ASN A 42 19.83 28.73 -14.25
N MET A 43 18.59 28.49 -14.74
CA MET A 43 17.88 29.32 -15.73
C MET A 43 16.64 28.61 -16.34
N LEU A 44 15.52 29.32 -16.26
CA LEU A 44 14.40 29.52 -17.20
C LEU A 44 14.06 28.47 -18.28
N GLY A 45 12.74 28.26 -18.43
CA GLY A 45 12.14 28.19 -19.77
C GLY A 45 11.32 26.93 -20.03
N GLU A 46 10.01 27.12 -20.04
CA GLU A 46 8.96 26.37 -20.75
C GLU A 46 9.42 25.19 -21.63
N GLY A 47 8.95 23.98 -21.30
CA GLY A 47 9.19 22.81 -22.17
C GLY A 47 8.99 21.41 -21.57
N ILE A 48 8.47 21.27 -20.35
CA ILE A 48 8.41 19.95 -19.68
C ILE A 48 7.02 19.33 -19.77
N SER A 49 6.49 19.17 -20.98
CA SER A 49 5.33 18.30 -21.23
C SER A 49 5.65 17.11 -22.15
N ALA A 50 6.92 16.94 -22.55
CA ALA A 50 7.32 15.91 -23.52
C ALA A 50 8.56 15.09 -23.10
N MET A 51 8.93 15.10 -21.81
CA MET A 51 10.07 14.30 -21.29
C MET A 51 9.69 13.37 -20.12
N MET A 52 8.40 13.02 -19.98
CA MET A 52 7.92 12.00 -19.03
C MET A 52 7.95 10.57 -19.61
N SER A 53 8.82 10.31 -20.60
CA SER A 53 9.14 8.95 -21.04
C SER A 53 10.52 8.55 -20.56
N SER A 54 10.64 8.32 -19.25
CA SER A 54 11.67 7.43 -18.72
C SER A 54 11.00 6.43 -17.77
N ASP A 55 10.75 5.24 -18.31
CA ASP A 55 10.86 3.98 -17.58
C ASP A 55 9.95 3.72 -16.34
N SER A 56 8.71 4.20 -16.34
CA SER A 56 7.80 4.16 -15.18
C SER A 56 7.06 2.83 -14.91
N SER A 57 7.72 1.67 -14.96
CA SER A 57 7.09 0.38 -14.62
C SER A 57 7.30 -0.10 -13.17
N ASP A 58 8.10 0.60 -12.35
CA ASP A 58 8.47 0.13 -10.99
C ASP A 58 7.69 0.79 -9.84
N TYR A 59 6.87 1.82 -10.11
CA TYR A 59 6.21 2.62 -9.07
C TYR A 59 4.73 2.83 -9.39
N GLY A 60 3.86 2.03 -8.77
CA GLY A 60 2.41 2.11 -8.99
C GLY A 60 1.67 2.79 -7.85
N VAL A 61 0.99 3.90 -8.15
CA VAL A 61 -0.08 4.42 -7.29
C VAL A 61 -1.19 3.36 -7.21
N GLY A 62 -1.66 3.08 -6.01
CA GLY A 62 -2.68 2.07 -5.72
C GLY A 62 -2.14 0.75 -5.21
N PHE A 63 -0.83 0.50 -5.34
CA PHE A 63 -0.22 -0.73 -4.84
C PHE A 63 -0.49 -0.94 -3.36
N ARG A 64 -0.70 -2.21 -3.01
CA ARG A 64 -0.85 -2.64 -1.63
C ARG A 64 0.54 -2.95 -1.09
N VAL A 65 0.88 -2.39 0.07
CA VAL A 65 2.23 -2.47 0.65
C VAL A 65 2.20 -2.90 2.11
N VAL A 66 3.34 -3.37 2.58
CA VAL A 66 3.64 -3.68 4.00
C VAL A 66 4.99 -3.06 4.37
N ARG A 67 5.31 -2.99 5.67
CA ARG A 67 6.63 -2.51 6.12
C ARG A 67 7.80 -3.28 5.49
N GLY A 68 8.84 -2.54 5.13
CA GLY A 68 10.02 -3.00 4.42
C GLY A 68 11.23 -3.30 5.31
N PRO A 69 12.40 -3.53 4.70
CA PRO A 69 13.62 -3.92 5.42
C PRO A 69 14.18 -2.80 6.32
N ASP A 70 14.08 -1.54 5.92
CA ASP A 70 14.65 -0.41 6.67
C ASP A 70 13.65 0.30 7.59
N TRP A 71 12.48 -0.31 7.80
CA TRP A 71 11.41 0.24 8.62
C TRP A 71 11.90 0.62 10.02
N LYS A 72 11.68 1.89 10.40
CA LYS A 72 12.02 2.43 11.73
C LYS A 72 10.88 3.20 12.39
N TRP A 73 9.66 3.01 11.89
CA TRP A 73 8.50 3.86 12.19
C TRP A 73 7.51 3.19 13.16
N GLU A 74 8.04 2.41 14.11
CA GLU A 74 7.26 1.68 15.12
C GLU A 74 6.07 0.93 14.51
N ASN A 75 4.86 1.14 15.03
CA ASN A 75 3.62 0.52 14.54
C ASN A 75 2.70 1.54 13.86
N GLN A 76 3.25 2.52 13.14
CA GLN A 76 2.44 3.46 12.35
C GLN A 76 1.56 2.75 11.30
N ASP A 77 2.00 1.59 10.81
CA ASP A 77 1.25 0.69 9.93
C ASP A 77 0.24 -0.21 10.66
N GLY A 78 0.29 -0.30 11.99
CA GLY A 78 -0.51 -1.20 12.81
C GLY A 78 0.21 -2.48 13.27
N GLY A 79 1.45 -2.72 12.82
CA GLY A 79 2.22 -3.93 13.14
C GLY A 79 2.75 -4.64 11.89
N GLU A 80 3.71 -5.57 12.06
CA GLU A 80 4.21 -6.37 10.94
C GLU A 80 3.06 -7.13 10.28
N GLY A 81 2.99 -7.05 8.95
CA GLY A 81 1.94 -7.69 8.14
C GLY A 81 0.71 -6.83 7.89
N PHE A 82 0.57 -5.66 8.52
CA PHE A 82 -0.54 -4.75 8.22
C PHE A 82 -0.35 -4.06 6.87
N LEU A 83 -1.43 -4.01 6.08
CA LEU A 83 -1.42 -3.44 4.74
C LEU A 83 -1.68 -1.94 4.72
N GLY A 84 -1.10 -1.29 3.72
CA GLY A 84 -1.42 0.06 3.30
C GLY A 84 -1.52 0.19 1.79
N THR A 85 -1.91 1.37 1.33
CA THR A 85 -2.05 1.73 -0.08
C THR A 85 -1.10 2.87 -0.41
N ILE A 86 -0.34 2.74 -1.50
CA ILE A 86 0.40 3.85 -2.07
C ILE A 86 -0.58 4.83 -2.70
N THR A 87 -0.61 6.07 -2.22
CA THR A 87 -1.57 7.08 -2.70
C THR A 87 -0.95 8.12 -3.61
N GLU A 88 0.36 8.34 -3.48
CA GLU A 88 1.09 9.36 -4.25
C GLU A 88 2.58 9.04 -4.24
N ILE A 89 3.22 9.19 -5.40
CA ILE A 89 4.67 9.01 -5.58
C ILE A 89 5.36 10.36 -5.39
N GLY A 90 6.41 10.39 -4.58
CA GLY A 90 7.06 11.62 -4.15
C GLY A 90 6.43 12.22 -2.89
N GLY A 91 6.80 13.47 -2.63
CA GLY A 91 6.34 14.28 -1.50
C GLY A 91 6.83 15.72 -1.64
N PRO A 92 6.53 16.62 -0.68
CA PRO A 92 7.05 17.99 -0.69
C PRO A 92 8.58 18.00 -0.84
N GLY A 93 9.10 18.62 -1.91
CA GLY A 93 10.53 18.65 -2.23
C GLY A 93 11.12 17.35 -2.82
N LEU A 94 10.30 16.31 -3.02
CA LEU A 94 10.69 14.97 -3.48
C LEU A 94 10.04 14.59 -4.83
N THR A 95 9.69 15.58 -5.63
CA THR A 95 9.04 15.39 -6.93
C THR A 95 10.03 15.26 -8.09
N GLN A 96 11.32 15.48 -7.85
CA GLN A 96 12.35 15.35 -8.88
C GLN A 96 12.92 13.92 -8.94
N PRO A 97 13.16 13.39 -10.15
CA PRO A 97 13.84 12.11 -10.31
C PRO A 97 15.28 12.13 -9.77
N PRO A 98 15.77 11.02 -9.17
CA PRO A 98 14.99 9.82 -8.86
C PRO A 98 14.04 10.08 -7.68
N ILE A 99 12.81 9.58 -7.78
CA ILE A 99 11.80 9.78 -6.74
C ILE A 99 12.16 8.92 -5.53
N LYS A 100 12.45 9.56 -4.38
CA LYS A 100 12.99 8.90 -3.18
C LYS A 100 12.00 8.76 -2.02
N GLY A 101 10.75 9.19 -2.21
CA GLY A 101 9.71 9.16 -1.19
C GLY A 101 8.35 8.76 -1.74
N VAL A 102 7.48 8.26 -0.86
CA VAL A 102 6.13 7.80 -1.24
C VAL A 102 5.13 7.99 -0.11
N ASN A 103 3.94 8.47 -0.44
CA ASN A 103 2.84 8.60 0.52
C ASN A 103 2.04 7.31 0.59
N VAL A 104 1.81 6.82 1.80
CA VAL A 104 0.99 5.65 2.08
C VAL A 104 -0.15 6.02 3.02
N ILE A 105 -1.35 5.53 2.71
CA ILE A 105 -2.46 5.44 3.68
C ILE A 105 -2.54 3.98 4.13
N TRP A 106 -2.24 3.72 5.39
CA TRP A 106 -2.40 2.42 6.02
C TRP A 106 -3.87 2.09 6.23
N ASP A 107 -4.20 0.80 6.27
CA ASP A 107 -5.57 0.35 6.43
C ASP A 107 -6.20 0.81 7.74
N ASN A 108 -5.40 1.08 8.78
CA ASN A 108 -5.86 1.68 10.04
C ASN A 108 -6.26 3.18 9.91
N GLY A 109 -6.01 3.80 8.74
CA GLY A 109 -6.30 5.20 8.43
C GLY A 109 -5.12 6.16 8.58
N CYS A 110 -3.97 5.73 9.12
CA CYS A 110 -2.78 6.55 9.26
C CYS A 110 -2.18 6.87 7.88
N LYS A 111 -1.93 8.15 7.59
CA LYS A 111 -1.22 8.61 6.40
C LYS A 111 0.17 9.11 6.77
N ASN A 112 1.20 8.67 6.06
CA ASN A 112 2.55 9.24 6.20
C ASN A 112 3.39 9.11 4.91
N LEU A 113 4.54 9.78 4.90
CA LEU A 113 5.56 9.72 3.85
C LEU A 113 6.69 8.77 4.27
N TYR A 114 7.10 7.87 3.38
CA TYR A 114 8.10 6.84 3.62
C TYR A 114 9.23 6.87 2.60
N ARG A 115 10.39 6.33 2.97
CA ARG A 115 11.58 6.30 2.10
C ARG A 115 11.44 5.18 1.07
N ALA A 116 11.66 5.55 -0.18
CA ALA A 116 11.75 4.66 -1.33
C ALA A 116 13.07 4.93 -2.04
N GLY A 117 14.20 4.69 -1.35
CA GLY A 117 15.55 4.95 -1.85
C GLY A 117 16.23 6.22 -1.30
N LEU A 118 15.57 6.97 -0.42
CA LEU A 118 16.23 8.07 0.31
C LEU A 118 17.27 7.50 1.28
N GLU A 119 18.51 8.00 1.20
CA GLU A 119 19.66 7.49 1.97
C GLU A 119 19.89 5.98 1.77
N GLU A 120 19.52 5.44 0.59
CA GLU A 120 19.57 3.99 0.30
C GLU A 120 18.69 3.17 1.24
N LYS A 121 17.60 3.76 1.75
CA LYS A 121 16.66 3.13 2.67
C LYS A 121 15.31 2.88 2.01
N PHE A 122 14.77 1.69 2.29
CA PHE A 122 13.53 1.21 1.72
C PHE A 122 12.59 0.77 2.83
N ASP A 123 11.61 1.62 3.11
CA ASP A 123 10.68 1.42 4.21
C ASP A 123 9.52 0.51 3.86
N LEU A 124 9.37 0.09 2.61
CA LEU A 124 8.18 -0.62 2.13
C LEU A 124 8.53 -1.84 1.27
N ARG A 125 7.63 -2.82 1.31
CA ARG A 125 7.55 -3.93 0.36
C ARG A 125 6.21 -3.93 -0.33
N VAL A 126 6.19 -4.37 -1.57
CA VAL A 126 4.98 -4.50 -2.37
C VAL A 126 4.30 -5.83 -2.10
N TYR A 127 3.08 -5.79 -1.59
CA TYR A 127 2.25 -6.97 -1.33
C TYR A 127 1.44 -7.39 -2.57
N ASP A 128 0.83 -6.42 -3.26
CA ASP A 128 0.08 -6.67 -4.49
C ASP A 128 0.19 -5.47 -5.43
N ILE A 129 0.45 -5.77 -6.71
CA ILE A 129 0.56 -4.79 -7.80
C ILE A 129 -0.70 -4.75 -8.67
N ALA A 130 -1.60 -5.72 -8.58
CA ALA A 130 -2.66 -5.90 -9.59
C ALA A 130 -3.67 -4.75 -9.69
N SER A 131 -3.64 -3.80 -8.76
CA SER A 131 -4.44 -2.57 -8.81
C SER A 131 -4.14 -1.70 -10.03
N ASP A 132 -2.94 -1.81 -10.61
CA ASP A 132 -2.53 -1.09 -11.84
C ASP A 132 -2.92 -1.83 -13.14
N GLY A 133 -3.52 -3.02 -13.02
CA GLY A 133 -3.91 -3.84 -14.16
C GLY A 133 -2.84 -4.85 -14.60
N THR A 134 -1.71 -4.98 -13.89
CA THR A 134 -0.67 -5.95 -14.20
C THR A 134 -1.25 -7.36 -14.25
N GLN A 135 -1.07 -8.02 -15.39
CA GLN A 135 -1.50 -9.38 -15.63
C GLN A 135 -0.61 -10.10 -16.64
N HIS A 136 -0.39 -11.39 -16.43
CA HIS A 136 0.37 -12.24 -17.34
C HIS A 136 -0.61 -13.03 -18.20
N GLU A 137 -0.97 -12.47 -19.36
CA GLU A 137 -1.94 -13.08 -20.28
C GLU A 137 -1.52 -14.48 -20.70
N SER A 138 -2.50 -15.37 -20.81
CA SER A 138 -2.31 -16.78 -21.17
C SER A 138 -1.38 -17.56 -20.24
N VAL A 139 -1.12 -17.04 -19.03
CA VAL A 139 -0.40 -17.76 -17.98
C VAL A 139 -1.39 -18.22 -16.92
N LYS A 140 -1.71 -19.51 -16.96
CA LYS A 140 -2.57 -20.17 -15.98
C LYS A 140 -1.85 -20.36 -14.65
N CYS A 141 -2.56 -20.15 -13.55
CA CYS A 141 -2.12 -20.55 -12.21
C CYS A 141 -2.43 -22.04 -11.98
N ASP A 142 -1.42 -22.87 -11.71
CA ASP A 142 -1.63 -24.31 -11.45
C ASP A 142 -2.29 -24.60 -10.11
N GLY A 143 -2.28 -23.63 -9.19
CA GLY A 143 -2.84 -23.80 -7.84
C GLY A 143 -4.36 -23.58 -7.77
N CYS A 144 -4.88 -22.61 -8.53
CA CYS A 144 -6.31 -22.25 -8.52
C CYS A 144 -6.98 -22.32 -9.91
N SER A 145 -6.25 -22.72 -10.93
CA SER A 145 -6.71 -22.84 -12.32
C SER A 145 -7.16 -21.52 -12.97
N ALA A 146 -6.89 -20.36 -12.35
CA ALA A 146 -7.16 -19.06 -12.99
C ALA A 146 -6.38 -18.97 -14.31
N GLU A 147 -7.09 -18.71 -15.41
CA GLU A 147 -6.53 -18.71 -16.78
C GLU A 147 -5.52 -17.58 -17.02
N THR A 148 -5.59 -16.52 -16.21
CA THR A 148 -4.65 -15.40 -16.22
C THR A 148 -4.21 -15.11 -14.79
N ILE A 149 -2.89 -15.01 -14.58
CA ILE A 149 -2.32 -14.52 -13.32
C ILE A 149 -2.37 -12.99 -13.31
N ARG A 150 -3.12 -12.42 -12.36
CA ARG A 150 -3.21 -10.97 -12.10
C ARG A 150 -2.31 -10.58 -10.93
N GLY A 151 -1.42 -9.62 -11.16
CA GLY A 151 -0.36 -9.23 -10.24
C GLY A 151 0.91 -10.06 -10.43
N ILE A 152 1.67 -10.24 -9.34
CA ILE A 152 2.96 -10.96 -9.36
C ILE A 152 2.76 -12.43 -9.80
N ARG A 153 3.56 -12.86 -10.77
CA ARG A 153 3.66 -14.26 -11.19
C ARG A 153 4.85 -14.95 -10.54
N TRP A 154 4.60 -16.14 -10.01
CA TRP A 154 5.60 -17.01 -9.39
C TRP A 154 5.80 -18.26 -10.23
N LYS A 155 6.90 -18.33 -10.99
CA LYS A 155 7.23 -19.49 -11.83
C LYS A 155 8.21 -20.41 -11.10
N CYS A 156 7.90 -21.69 -10.98
CA CYS A 156 8.85 -22.66 -10.43
C CYS A 156 10.09 -22.74 -11.34
N SER A 157 11.30 -22.70 -10.76
CA SER A 157 12.54 -22.82 -11.52
C SER A 157 12.94 -24.26 -11.83
N GLU A 158 12.30 -25.23 -11.17
CA GLU A 158 12.66 -26.65 -11.24
C GLU A 158 11.68 -27.47 -12.08
N CYS A 159 10.40 -27.07 -12.11
CA CYS A 159 9.37 -27.75 -12.89
C CYS A 159 9.10 -27.05 -14.22
N GLN A 160 8.89 -27.85 -15.27
CA GLN A 160 8.47 -27.34 -16.56
C GLN A 160 7.07 -26.71 -16.45
N ASN A 161 6.96 -25.46 -16.87
CA ASN A 161 5.71 -24.70 -16.99
C ASN A 161 4.88 -24.48 -15.72
N SER A 162 5.40 -24.73 -14.50
CA SER A 162 4.60 -24.46 -13.31
C SER A 162 4.59 -22.97 -12.90
N ASN A 163 3.40 -22.38 -12.76
CA ASN A 163 3.16 -20.99 -12.38
C ASN A 163 2.09 -20.88 -11.30
N LEU A 164 2.30 -19.98 -10.35
CA LEU A 164 1.35 -19.65 -9.29
C LEU A 164 1.07 -18.15 -9.26
N CYS A 165 -0.18 -17.77 -8.96
CA CYS A 165 -0.50 -16.42 -8.50
C CYS A 165 -0.03 -16.23 -7.04
N SER A 166 0.07 -14.98 -6.57
CA SER A 166 0.50 -14.67 -5.19
C SER A 166 -0.30 -15.39 -4.12
N GLN A 167 -1.62 -15.52 -4.28
CA GLN A 167 -2.45 -16.24 -3.30
C GLN A 167 -2.09 -17.72 -3.20
N CYS A 168 -1.86 -18.40 -4.34
CA CYS A 168 -1.47 -19.81 -4.33
C CYS A 168 -0.03 -20.00 -3.85
N TYR A 169 0.87 -19.12 -4.26
CA TYR A 169 2.26 -19.13 -3.82
C TYR A 169 2.38 -19.03 -2.30
N SER A 170 1.65 -18.09 -1.69
CA SER A 170 1.63 -17.87 -0.25
C SER A 170 0.84 -18.90 0.55
N ASN A 171 -0.07 -19.64 -0.10
CA ASN A 171 -0.81 -20.75 0.52
C ASN A 171 -0.15 -22.11 0.27
N ASP A 172 1.17 -22.11 0.02
CA ASP A 172 2.01 -23.30 -0.08
C ASP A 172 1.51 -24.30 -1.13
N LYS A 173 0.84 -23.81 -2.18
CA LYS A 173 0.57 -24.62 -3.35
C LYS A 173 1.90 -24.90 -4.06
N HIS A 174 2.03 -26.11 -4.61
CA HIS A 174 3.30 -26.65 -5.13
C HIS A 174 4.37 -26.87 -4.05
N ASP A 175 5.41 -27.66 -4.35
CA ASP A 175 6.46 -27.99 -3.38
C ASP A 175 7.12 -26.72 -2.81
N VAL A 176 7.15 -26.62 -1.49
CA VAL A 176 7.76 -25.50 -0.75
C VAL A 176 9.29 -25.52 -0.78
N ASN A 177 9.88 -26.67 -1.13
CA ASN A 177 11.33 -26.84 -1.30
C ASN A 177 11.80 -26.48 -2.71
N HIS A 178 10.90 -26.30 -3.67
CA HIS A 178 11.27 -25.79 -4.98
C HIS A 178 11.53 -24.28 -4.94
N GLN A 179 12.58 -23.84 -5.62
CA GLN A 179 12.86 -22.43 -5.85
C GLN A 179 11.94 -21.84 -6.91
N PHE A 180 11.65 -20.55 -6.78
CA PHE A 180 10.77 -19.82 -7.69
C PHE A 180 11.47 -18.60 -8.28
N LEU A 181 11.01 -18.22 -9.46
CA LEU A 181 11.30 -16.98 -10.15
C LEU A 181 10.07 -16.07 -10.01
N ARG A 182 10.30 -14.85 -9.53
CA ARG A 182 9.30 -13.79 -9.40
C ARG A 182 9.33 -12.88 -10.61
N TYR A 183 8.16 -12.67 -11.20
CA TYR A 183 7.92 -11.79 -12.33
C TYR A 183 6.98 -10.68 -11.86
N ASP A 184 7.49 -9.45 -11.82
CA ASP A 184 6.76 -8.27 -11.35
C ASP A 184 6.04 -7.53 -12.50
N SER A 185 6.30 -7.92 -13.76
CA SER A 185 5.61 -7.41 -14.94
C SER A 185 5.54 -8.47 -16.06
N PRO A 186 4.64 -8.33 -17.05
CA PRO A 186 4.49 -9.30 -18.14
C PRO A 186 5.72 -9.40 -19.03
N GLU A 187 6.37 -8.26 -19.26
CA GLU A 187 7.64 -8.12 -19.98
C GLU A 187 8.72 -7.65 -18.99
N PRO A 188 9.28 -8.55 -18.18
CA PRO A 188 10.19 -8.17 -17.10
C PRO A 188 11.55 -7.74 -17.66
N LYS A 189 12.03 -6.56 -17.25
CA LYS A 189 13.44 -6.19 -17.43
C LYS A 189 14.37 -7.06 -16.59
N LYS A 190 13.88 -7.54 -15.46
CA LYS A 190 14.61 -8.37 -14.50
C LYS A 190 13.68 -9.42 -13.92
N ILE A 191 14.21 -10.64 -13.79
CA ILE A 191 13.54 -11.77 -13.16
C ILE A 191 14.27 -12.05 -11.84
N PHE A 192 13.53 -12.19 -10.74
CA PHE A 192 14.12 -12.35 -9.42
C PHE A 192 14.01 -13.81 -8.97
N LYS A 193 15.16 -14.45 -8.71
CA LYS A 193 15.17 -15.76 -8.06
C LYS A 193 14.98 -15.59 -6.56
N VAL A 194 13.94 -16.19 -5.99
CA VAL A 194 13.63 -16.10 -4.55
C VAL A 194 14.07 -17.36 -3.80
N PRO A 195 14.42 -17.26 -2.50
CA PRO A 195 14.72 -18.42 -1.66
C PRO A 195 13.58 -19.44 -1.61
N LYS A 196 13.89 -20.66 -1.15
CA LYS A 196 12.88 -21.70 -0.94
C LYS A 196 11.89 -21.25 0.13
N ARG A 197 10.61 -21.56 -0.07
CA ARG A 197 9.55 -21.22 0.87
C ARG A 197 9.72 -21.94 2.21
N SER A 198 10.21 -23.19 2.19
CA SER A 198 10.51 -23.97 3.40
C SER A 198 11.57 -23.35 4.31
N GLU A 199 12.42 -22.47 3.78
CA GLU A 199 13.52 -21.82 4.51
C GLU A 199 13.21 -20.33 4.80
N SER A 200 12.00 -19.87 4.50
CA SER A 200 11.67 -18.44 4.47
C SER A 200 10.65 -18.03 5.52
N GLN A 201 10.80 -16.81 6.05
CA GLN A 201 9.84 -16.25 7.00
C GLN A 201 8.48 -15.98 6.32
N LYS A 202 7.44 -16.63 6.84
CA LYS A 202 6.05 -16.42 6.44
C LYS A 202 5.36 -15.50 7.44
N VAL A 203 4.65 -14.50 6.93
CA VAL A 203 3.98 -13.46 7.73
C VAL A 203 2.50 -13.43 7.38
N GLN A 204 1.63 -13.25 8.38
CA GLN A 204 0.19 -13.10 8.17
C GLN A 204 -0.12 -11.68 7.69
N ALA A 205 -0.84 -11.56 6.58
CA ALA A 205 -1.33 -10.27 6.09
C ALA A 205 -2.56 -9.86 6.91
N MET A 206 -2.59 -8.61 7.38
CA MET A 206 -3.67 -8.05 8.19
C MET A 206 -4.18 -6.74 7.58
N GLY A 207 -5.49 -6.49 7.63
CA GLY A 207 -6.04 -5.23 7.14
C GLY A 207 -7.50 -5.33 6.70
N ILE A 208 -7.83 -4.58 5.65
CA ILE A 208 -9.14 -4.56 5.00
C ILE A 208 -9.25 -5.78 4.08
N PHE A 209 -9.60 -6.91 4.68
CA PHE A 209 -9.89 -8.18 4.02
C PHE A 209 -11.34 -8.61 4.30
N PRO A 210 -11.88 -9.64 3.64
CA PRO A 210 -13.20 -10.17 3.96
C PRO A 210 -13.39 -10.39 5.46
N GLY A 211 -14.51 -9.89 5.99
CA GLY A 211 -14.84 -9.92 7.40
C GLY A 211 -14.33 -8.74 8.24
N ALA A 212 -13.43 -7.90 7.72
CA ALA A 212 -12.95 -6.71 8.43
C ALA A 212 -14.09 -5.72 8.71
N SER A 213 -14.00 -5.02 9.84
CA SER A 213 -14.89 -3.91 10.16
C SER A 213 -14.26 -2.61 9.68
N VAL A 214 -15.05 -1.78 9.00
CA VAL A 214 -14.56 -0.55 8.34
C VAL A 214 -15.53 0.60 8.57
N SER A 215 -14.99 1.82 8.55
CA SER A 215 -15.76 3.06 8.47
C SER A 215 -15.30 3.88 7.26
N ARG A 216 -15.98 4.98 6.94
CA ARG A 216 -15.49 5.95 5.95
C ARG A 216 -14.03 6.35 6.21
N GLY A 217 -13.23 6.30 5.17
CA GLY A 217 -11.81 6.64 5.14
C GLY A 217 -11.56 8.08 4.67
N ARG A 218 -10.30 8.39 4.37
CA ARG A 218 -9.84 9.75 4.05
C ARG A 218 -10.43 10.29 2.74
N ASP A 219 -10.56 9.44 1.73
CA ASP A 219 -10.99 9.87 0.38
C ASP A 219 -12.50 9.69 0.15
N TRP A 220 -13.27 9.42 1.22
CA TRP A 220 -14.70 9.20 1.16
C TRP A 220 -15.44 10.37 0.48
N LYS A 221 -16.22 10.03 -0.55
CA LYS A 221 -17.01 11.00 -1.33
C LYS A 221 -18.45 10.53 -1.58
N TRP A 222 -18.93 9.57 -0.78
CA TRP A 222 -20.16 8.82 -1.06
C TRP A 222 -21.35 9.26 -0.19
N GLY A 223 -21.36 10.53 0.24
CA GLY A 223 -22.43 11.08 1.08
C GLY A 223 -22.67 10.27 2.36
N GLY A 224 -23.94 9.99 2.65
CA GLY A 224 -24.38 9.20 3.82
C GLY A 224 -24.67 7.73 3.53
N GLN A 225 -24.10 7.13 2.48
CA GLN A 225 -24.39 5.73 2.11
C GLN A 225 -24.04 4.71 3.20
N ASP A 226 -23.06 5.05 4.04
CA ASP A 226 -22.65 4.27 5.22
C ASP A 226 -23.59 4.46 6.41
N GLY A 227 -24.50 5.44 6.39
CA GLY A 227 -25.35 5.81 7.52
C GLY A 227 -24.79 6.95 8.38
N GLY A 228 -23.70 7.61 7.96
CA GLY A 228 -23.14 8.75 8.66
C GLY A 228 -21.81 8.48 9.35
N GLU A 229 -21.23 9.52 9.95
CA GLU A 229 -19.97 9.42 10.67
C GLU A 229 -20.10 8.47 11.88
N GLY A 230 -19.07 7.65 12.09
CA GLY A 230 -19.07 6.62 13.14
C GLY A 230 -19.75 5.32 12.75
N SER A 231 -20.43 5.24 11.60
CA SER A 231 -20.98 3.98 11.11
C SER A 231 -19.89 2.98 10.74
N VAL A 232 -20.12 1.72 11.11
CA VAL A 232 -19.18 0.61 10.90
C VAL A 232 -19.83 -0.45 10.02
N GLY A 233 -19.29 -0.63 8.83
CA GLY A 233 -19.66 -1.68 7.89
C GLY A 233 -18.75 -2.89 8.00
N ARG A 234 -19.14 -3.97 7.33
CA ARG A 234 -18.38 -5.22 7.22
C ARG A 234 -17.96 -5.45 5.78
N VAL A 235 -16.67 -5.68 5.56
CA VAL A 235 -16.13 -6.04 4.25
C VAL A 235 -16.62 -7.45 3.88
N LEU A 236 -17.18 -7.60 2.69
CA LEU A 236 -17.65 -8.86 2.13
C LEU A 236 -16.58 -9.51 1.24
N SER A 237 -16.00 -8.72 0.34
CA SER A 237 -15.07 -9.18 -0.70
C SER A 237 -14.19 -8.02 -1.15
N LEU A 238 -12.99 -8.35 -1.64
CA LEU A 238 -12.19 -7.45 -2.46
C LEU A 238 -12.66 -7.61 -3.91
N GLU A 239 -12.85 -6.49 -4.59
CA GLU A 239 -13.46 -6.42 -5.91
C GLU A 239 -12.50 -5.77 -6.91
N ASP A 240 -12.66 -6.17 -8.16
CA ASP A 240 -12.02 -5.52 -9.30
C ASP A 240 -12.81 -4.24 -9.67
N THR A 241 -12.09 -3.22 -10.13
CA THR A 241 -12.68 -1.97 -10.63
C THR A 241 -12.53 -1.91 -12.14
N GLY A 242 -13.58 -2.28 -12.86
CA GLY A 242 -13.55 -2.40 -14.32
C GLY A 242 -12.62 -3.54 -14.78
N ASN A 243 -12.07 -3.41 -15.98
CA ASN A 243 -11.30 -4.50 -16.62
C ASN A 243 -9.79 -4.39 -16.44
N SER A 244 -9.30 -3.30 -15.83
CA SER A 244 -7.87 -2.94 -15.78
C SER A 244 -7.37 -2.56 -14.38
N SER A 245 -8.11 -2.87 -13.32
CA SER A 245 -7.70 -2.60 -11.95
C SER A 245 -8.25 -3.68 -11.04
N TYR A 246 -7.39 -4.57 -10.56
CA TYR A 246 -7.82 -5.78 -9.85
C TYR A 246 -7.64 -5.63 -8.34
N ARG A 247 -8.58 -6.17 -7.56
CA ARG A 247 -8.60 -6.14 -6.08
C ARG A 247 -8.36 -4.73 -5.51
N SER A 248 -8.81 -3.72 -6.22
CA SER A 248 -8.55 -2.30 -5.94
C SER A 248 -9.73 -1.58 -5.28
N SER A 249 -10.76 -2.34 -4.95
CA SER A 249 -11.95 -1.91 -4.22
C SER A 249 -12.41 -2.98 -3.23
N ALA A 250 -13.29 -2.61 -2.30
CA ALA A 250 -13.90 -3.51 -1.34
C ALA A 250 -15.43 -3.35 -1.35
N SER A 251 -16.13 -4.48 -1.44
CA SER A 251 -17.57 -4.56 -1.22
C SER A 251 -17.85 -4.54 0.28
N VAL A 252 -18.71 -3.63 0.74
CA VAL A 252 -19.02 -3.43 2.15
C VAL A 252 -20.52 -3.47 2.35
N GLN A 253 -20.95 -4.19 3.39
CA GLN A 253 -22.31 -4.11 3.93
C GLN A 253 -22.36 -3.19 5.14
N TRP A 254 -23.22 -2.18 5.10
CA TRP A 254 -23.44 -1.24 6.19
C TRP A 254 -24.54 -1.70 7.14
N PRO A 255 -24.66 -1.12 8.35
CA PRO A 255 -25.67 -1.51 9.34
C PRO A 255 -27.12 -1.40 8.86
N SER A 256 -27.41 -0.48 7.93
CA SER A 256 -28.74 -0.34 7.30
C SER A 256 -29.10 -1.52 6.39
N GLY A 257 -28.16 -2.44 6.13
CA GLY A 257 -28.29 -3.51 5.16
C GLY A 257 -27.86 -3.12 3.74
N SER A 258 -27.60 -1.83 3.48
CA SER A 258 -27.09 -1.37 2.18
C SER A 258 -25.73 -1.99 1.88
N LYS A 259 -25.49 -2.25 0.60
CA LYS A 259 -24.21 -2.78 0.09
C LYS A 259 -23.71 -1.89 -1.03
N ASN A 260 -22.41 -1.60 -1.03
CA ASN A 260 -21.77 -0.94 -2.15
C ASN A 260 -20.28 -1.26 -2.19
N VAL A 261 -19.61 -0.84 -3.27
CA VAL A 261 -18.18 -1.05 -3.52
C VAL A 261 -17.44 0.28 -3.40
N TYR A 262 -16.34 0.28 -2.65
CA TYR A 262 -15.56 1.47 -2.30
C TYR A 262 -14.09 1.30 -2.64
N ARG A 263 -13.41 2.39 -3.03
CA ARG A 263 -12.03 2.33 -3.52
C ARG A 263 -11.06 1.98 -2.39
N LEU A 264 -10.16 1.06 -2.69
CA LEU A 264 -9.06 0.62 -1.83
C LEU A 264 -7.81 0.44 -2.71
N GLY A 265 -7.28 1.57 -3.20
CA GLY A 265 -6.13 1.62 -4.10
C GLY A 265 -6.48 1.95 -5.55
N HIS A 266 -7.74 1.87 -5.98
CA HIS A 266 -8.10 2.32 -7.32
C HIS A 266 -7.74 3.80 -7.52
N ARG A 267 -6.79 4.07 -8.42
CA ARG A 267 -6.18 5.40 -8.66
C ARG A 267 -5.60 6.03 -7.38
N GLY A 268 -5.10 5.21 -6.46
CA GLY A 268 -4.52 5.66 -5.20
C GLY A 268 -5.53 6.12 -4.15
N ASN A 269 -6.84 5.95 -4.40
CA ASN A 269 -7.85 6.41 -3.46
C ASN A 269 -8.20 5.35 -2.41
N VAL A 270 -8.39 5.81 -1.18
CA VAL A 270 -8.73 4.97 -0.01
C VAL A 270 -9.99 5.52 0.66
N ASP A 271 -11.13 4.94 0.29
CA ASP A 271 -12.45 5.33 0.78
C ASP A 271 -12.80 4.71 2.14
N LEU A 272 -12.01 3.74 2.61
CA LEU A 272 -12.30 2.96 3.82
C LEU A 272 -11.12 3.05 4.79
N LYS A 273 -11.42 3.05 6.09
CA LYS A 273 -10.44 2.78 7.14
C LYS A 273 -10.94 1.65 8.03
N CYS A 274 -10.02 0.82 8.50
CA CYS A 274 -10.29 -0.33 9.31
C CYS A 274 -10.49 0.07 10.77
N THR A 275 -11.60 -0.37 11.36
CA THR A 275 -11.85 -0.30 12.81
C THR A 275 -11.51 -1.63 13.49
N LYS A 276 -11.58 -2.74 12.75
CA LYS A 276 -11.11 -4.07 13.17
C LYS A 276 -10.58 -4.85 11.97
N ALA A 277 -9.28 -5.07 11.94
CA ALA A 277 -8.62 -5.81 10.87
C ALA A 277 -8.92 -7.31 10.94
N THR A 278 -8.88 -7.96 9.78
CA THR A 278 -8.91 -9.43 9.67
C THR A 278 -7.69 -9.95 8.92
N PRO A 279 -7.34 -11.24 9.10
CA PRO A 279 -6.33 -11.88 8.28
C PRO A 279 -6.76 -11.97 6.81
N GLY A 280 -5.82 -11.67 5.90
CA GLY A 280 -5.98 -11.77 4.45
C GLY A 280 -5.25 -12.94 3.79
N GLY A 281 -4.75 -13.86 4.61
CA GLY A 281 -3.82 -14.91 4.19
C GLY A 281 -2.39 -14.59 4.64
N PHE A 282 -1.42 -15.04 3.86
CA PHE A 282 -0.01 -14.94 4.22
C PHE A 282 0.82 -14.41 3.05
N TYR A 283 2.08 -14.08 3.33
CA TYR A 283 3.10 -13.83 2.33
C TYR A 283 4.48 -14.22 2.88
N TYR A 284 5.42 -14.48 1.97
CA TYR A 284 6.81 -14.71 2.32
C TYR A 284 7.56 -13.39 2.33
N ARG A 285 7.94 -12.90 3.52
CA ARG A 285 8.39 -11.52 3.74
C ARG A 285 9.48 -11.07 2.79
N ASN A 286 10.55 -11.87 2.68
CA ASN A 286 11.72 -11.53 1.89
C ASN A 286 11.58 -11.88 0.40
N HIS A 287 10.45 -12.47 0.00
CA HIS A 287 10.16 -12.75 -1.40
C HIS A 287 9.42 -11.60 -2.07
N MET A 288 8.79 -10.72 -1.29
CA MET A 288 8.07 -9.56 -1.79
C MET A 288 9.03 -8.51 -2.37
N PRO A 289 8.68 -7.84 -3.49
CA PRO A 289 9.46 -6.72 -4.02
C PRO A 289 9.69 -5.67 -2.94
N ILE A 290 10.90 -5.11 -2.91
CA ILE A 290 11.14 -3.87 -2.16
C ILE A 290 10.57 -2.75 -3.02
N PHE A 291 9.84 -1.82 -2.41
CA PHE A 291 9.36 -0.63 -3.12
C PHE A 291 10.43 0.46 -3.06
N GLY A 292 10.91 0.93 -4.20
CA GLY A 292 12.01 1.90 -4.27
C GLY A 292 13.10 1.50 -5.24
#